data_AF-A0A7V9JUN5-F1
#
_entry.id   AF-A0A7V9JUN5-F1
#
_cell.length_a   1.000
_cell.length_b   1.000
_cell.length_c   1.000
_cell.angle_alpha   90.00
_cell.angle_beta   90.00
_cell.angle_gamma   90.00
#
_symmetry.space_group_name_H-M   'P 1'
#
loop_
_entity.id
_entity.type
_entity.pdbx_description
1 polymer ?
#
loop_
_entity_poly.entity_id
_entity_poly.type
_entity_poly.pdbx_seq_one_letter_code
_entity_poly.pdbx_strand_id
1 'polypeptide(L)'
;MPTPSPYAHPDVAALIALALAEDVGAGDLTCRALVGAGSRLSGTITAKEAGIVCGLELFALVFARVSGRQGGIELTAMAADGACVTPGTVVLR
;
A
#
# COMPACT_ATOMS: atom_id res chain seq x y z
N MET A 1 27.08 -4.34 3.83
CA MET A 1 26.31 -3.10 3.56
C MET A 1 24.90 -3.54 3.17
N PRO A 2 23.83 -3.10 3.84
CA PRO A 2 22.48 -3.36 3.32
C PRO A 2 22.37 -2.72 1.93
N THR A 3 21.81 -3.46 0.97
CA THR A 3 21.51 -2.91 -0.36
C THR A 3 20.52 -1.77 -0.20
N PRO A 4 20.77 -0.58 -0.76
CA PRO A 4 19.81 0.50 -0.71
C PRO A 4 18.49 0.03 -1.34
N SER A 5 17.37 0.39 -0.71
CA SER A 5 16.05 0.07 -1.23
C SER A 5 15.92 0.59 -2.68
N PRO A 6 15.40 -0.23 -3.62
CA PRO A 6 15.12 0.24 -4.98
C PRO A 6 14.10 1.39 -4.99
N TYR A 7 13.31 1.55 -3.92
CA TYR A 7 12.30 2.59 -3.78
C TYR A 7 12.85 3.93 -3.26
N ALA A 8 14.15 4.00 -2.91
CA ALA A 8 14.82 5.25 -2.55
C ALA A 8 15.14 6.13 -3.77
N HIS A 9 14.89 5.67 -4.99
CA HIS A 9 15.10 6.46 -6.20
C HIS A 9 14.19 7.70 -6.21
N PRO A 10 14.69 8.91 -6.56
CA PRO A 10 13.92 10.15 -6.50
C PRO A 10 12.61 10.10 -7.30
N ASP A 11 12.61 9.40 -8.44
CA ASP A 11 11.44 9.29 -9.30
C ASP A 11 10.28 8.50 -8.66
N VAL A 12 10.54 7.63 -7.69
CA VAL A 12 9.50 6.80 -7.06
C VAL A 12 8.47 7.67 -6.36
N ALA A 13 8.91 8.69 -5.63
CA ALA A 13 8.00 9.62 -4.97
C ALA A 13 7.16 10.42 -5.99
N ALA A 14 7.75 10.79 -7.12
CA ALA A 14 7.05 11.51 -8.19
C ALA A 14 6.00 10.61 -8.87
N LEU A 15 6.33 9.33 -9.13
CA LEU A 15 5.41 8.35 -9.71
C LEU A 15 4.24 8.03 -8.77
N ILE A 16 4.50 7.87 -7.47
CA ILE A 16 3.44 7.68 -6.47
C ILE A 16 2.49 8.88 -6.47
N ALA A 17 3.04 10.11 -6.46
CA ALA A 17 2.23 11.32 -6.49
C ALA A 17 1.40 11.44 -7.77
N LEU A 18 1.98 11.09 -8.92
CA LEU A 18 1.29 11.10 -10.21
C LEU A 18 0.15 10.08 -10.25
N ALA A 19 0.40 8.84 -9.83
CA ALA A 19 -0.62 7.78 -9.79
C ALA A 19 -1.78 8.14 -8.85
N LEU A 20 -1.50 8.70 -7.67
CA LEU A 20 -2.54 9.15 -6.74
C LEU A 20 -3.35 10.32 -7.31
N ALA A 21 -2.72 11.24 -8.05
CA ALA A 21 -3.41 12.34 -8.69
C ALA A 21 -4.34 11.87 -9.82
N GLU A 22 -3.94 10.84 -10.57
CA GLU A 22 -4.75 10.19 -11.61
C GLU A 22 -5.98 9.50 -11.01
N ASP A 23 -5.79 8.67 -9.98
CA ASP A 23 -6.84 7.81 -9.43
C ASP A 23 -7.80 8.56 -8.48
N VAL A 24 -7.24 9.37 -7.58
CA VAL A 24 -8.04 10.05 -6.53
C VAL A 24 -8.43 11.46 -6.95
N GLY A 25 -7.57 12.17 -7.69
CA GLY A 25 -7.84 13.52 -8.18
C GLY A 25 -8.36 14.49 -7.10
N ALA A 26 -9.57 15.01 -7.30
CA ALA A 26 -10.24 15.94 -6.37
C ALA A 26 -10.85 15.25 -5.12
N GLY A 27 -10.64 13.95 -4.96
CA GLY A 27 -11.06 13.12 -3.85
C GLY A 27 -12.02 11.99 -4.25
N ASP A 28 -12.03 10.93 -3.45
CA ASP A 28 -12.91 9.78 -3.63
C ASP A 28 -14.36 10.13 -3.24
N LEU A 29 -15.22 10.35 -4.23
CA LEU A 29 -16.64 10.69 -4.02
C LEU A 29 -17.42 9.54 -3.39
N THR A 30 -17.12 8.29 -3.78
CA THR A 30 -17.82 7.10 -3.29
C THR A 30 -17.51 6.87 -1.82
N CYS A 31 -16.22 6.90 -1.44
CA CYS A 31 -15.84 6.77 -0.03
C CYS A 31 -16.36 7.93 0.82
N ARG A 32 -16.33 9.18 0.33
CA ARG A 32 -16.91 10.32 1.07
C ARG A 32 -18.41 10.18 1.32
N ALA A 33 -19.15 9.58 0.39
CA ALA A 33 -20.59 9.40 0.52
C ALA A 33 -20.97 8.22 1.42
N LEU A 34 -20.14 7.16 1.45
CA LEU A 34 -20.50 5.88 2.06
C LEU A 34 -19.73 5.55 3.35
N VAL A 35 -18.55 6.13 3.56
CA VAL A 35 -17.69 5.87 4.71
C VAL A 35 -17.74 7.05 5.66
N GLY A 36 -18.28 6.83 6.86
CA GLY A 36 -18.41 7.88 7.87
C GLY A 36 -17.06 8.46 8.30
N ALA A 37 -17.01 9.77 8.51
CA ALA A 37 -15.83 10.43 9.05
C ALA A 37 -15.41 9.80 10.39
N GLY A 38 -14.13 9.47 10.54
CA GLY A 38 -13.59 8.81 11.75
C GLY A 38 -13.77 7.29 11.81
N SER A 39 -14.28 6.66 10.75
CA SER A 39 -14.33 5.20 10.65
C SER A 39 -12.94 4.57 10.81
N ARG A 40 -12.84 3.51 11.60
CA ARG A 40 -11.65 2.66 11.67
C ARG A 40 -11.90 1.40 10.86
N LEU A 41 -11.01 1.14 9.91
CA LEU A 41 -11.11 0.02 8.99
C LEU A 41 -9.88 -0.88 9.16
N SER A 42 -10.06 -2.17 8.91
CA SER A 42 -8.97 -3.15 8.81
C SER A 42 -9.05 -3.83 7.46
N GLY A 43 -7.90 -4.00 6.81
CA GLY A 43 -7.78 -4.66 5.50
C GLY A 43 -6.98 -5.96 5.59
N THR A 44 -6.99 -6.73 4.51
CA THR A 44 -6.06 -7.85 4.34
C THR A 44 -5.75 -7.98 2.86
N ILE A 45 -4.47 -7.99 2.51
CA ILE A 45 -4.01 -8.26 1.15
C ILE A 45 -3.78 -9.76 1.04
N THR A 46 -4.51 -10.41 0.14
CA THR A 46 -4.49 -11.86 -0.06
C THR A 46 -4.06 -12.18 -1.48
N ALA A 47 -3.11 -13.10 -1.64
CA ALA A 47 -2.72 -13.61 -2.95
C ALA A 47 -3.89 -14.39 -3.56
N LYS A 48 -4.37 -13.96 -4.73
CA LYS A 48 -5.46 -14.63 -5.45
C LYS A 48 -4.96 -15.80 -6.31
N GLU A 49 -3.67 -15.81 -6.61
CA GLU A 49 -2.99 -16.79 -7.45
C GLU A 49 -1.64 -17.16 -6.84
N ALA A 50 -1.02 -18.24 -7.31
CA ALA A 50 0.32 -18.60 -6.91
C ALA A 50 1.36 -17.64 -7.53
N GLY A 51 2.39 -17.27 -6.78
CA GLY A 51 3.39 -16.32 -7.26
C GLY A 51 4.49 -16.01 -6.26
N ILE A 52 5.30 -15.00 -6.58
CA ILE A 52 6.33 -14.43 -5.71
C ILE A 52 5.88 -13.05 -5.26
N VAL A 53 5.87 -12.79 -3.97
CA VAL A 53 5.54 -11.46 -3.42
C VAL A 53 6.63 -10.46 -3.79
N CYS A 54 6.24 -9.27 -4.24
CA CYS A 54 7.16 -8.15 -4.44
C CYS A 54 6.45 -6.81 -4.20
N GLY A 55 7.21 -5.81 -3.73
CA GLY A 55 6.72 -4.43 -3.61
C GLY A 55 6.00 -4.10 -2.32
N LEU A 56 6.21 -4.87 -1.24
CA LEU A 56 5.61 -4.55 0.05
C LEU A 56 6.10 -3.20 0.61
N GLU A 57 7.36 -2.85 0.37
CA GLU A 57 7.89 -1.54 0.76
C GLU A 57 7.24 -0.40 -0.05
N LEU A 58 7.06 -0.59 -1.37
CA LEU A 58 6.35 0.38 -2.21
C LEU A 58 4.89 0.56 -1.76
N PHE A 59 4.21 -0.52 -1.41
CA PHE A 59 2.86 -0.47 -0.85
C PHE A 59 2.83 0.41 0.40
N ALA A 60 3.77 0.22 1.33
CA ALA A 60 3.87 1.06 2.52
C ALA A 60 4.11 2.54 2.19
N LEU A 61 4.96 2.85 1.19
CA LEU A 61 5.22 4.23 0.75
C LEU A 61 3.97 4.90 0.17
N VAL A 62 3.15 4.18 -0.60
CA VAL A 62 1.88 4.69 -1.13
C VAL A 62 0.91 5.02 0.01
N PHE A 63 0.72 4.10 0.96
CA PHE A 63 -0.17 4.31 2.11
C PHE A 63 0.31 5.45 3.02
N ALA A 64 1.62 5.58 3.23
CA ALA A 64 2.19 6.70 3.96
C ALA A 64 1.89 8.04 3.26
N ARG A 65 1.92 8.08 1.92
CA ARG A 65 1.60 9.28 1.14
C ARG A 65 0.13 9.69 1.24
N VAL A 66 -0.79 8.73 1.32
CA VAL A 66 -2.24 8.94 1.44
C VAL A 66 -2.63 9.35 2.87
N SER A 67 -2.06 8.71 3.89
CA SER A 67 -2.35 8.98 5.30
C SER A 67 -1.90 10.37 5.77
N GLY A 68 -0.95 10.99 5.04
CA GLY A 68 -0.34 12.25 5.43
C GLY A 68 0.36 12.17 6.80
N ARG A 69 0.50 13.32 7.48
CA ARG A 69 1.12 13.41 8.83
C ARG A 69 0.17 13.00 9.95
N GLN A 70 -1.10 12.72 9.66
CA GLN A 70 -2.11 12.35 10.64
C GLN A 70 -2.16 10.83 10.70
N GLY A 71 -1.26 10.26 11.50
CA GLY A 71 -1.07 8.82 11.64
C GLY A 71 -2.37 8.08 11.93
N GLY A 72 -2.51 6.90 11.32
CA GLY A 72 -3.68 6.04 11.51
C GLY A 72 -3.65 4.72 10.73
N ILE A 73 -2.57 4.45 9.97
CA ILE A 73 -2.43 3.20 9.22
C ILE A 73 -1.29 2.40 9.83
N GLU A 74 -1.63 1.21 10.30
CA GLU A 74 -0.70 0.18 10.75
C GLU A 74 -0.65 -0.88 9.67
N LEU A 75 0.55 -1.20 9.19
CA LEU A 75 0.77 -2.25 8.20
C LEU A 75 1.61 -3.35 8.82
N THR A 76 1.14 -4.58 8.76
CA THR A 76 1.86 -5.75 9.24
C THR A 76 2.09 -6.73 8.10
N ALA A 77 3.37 -6.90 7.72
CA ALA A 77 3.78 -7.88 6.72
C ALA A 77 3.61 -9.32 7.25
N MET A 78 2.83 -10.12 6.54
CA MET A 78 2.60 -11.54 6.84
C MET A 78 3.45 -12.46 5.94
N ALA A 79 3.97 -11.92 4.84
CA ALA A 79 4.99 -12.52 4.01
C ALA A 79 6.09 -11.47 3.70
N ALA A 80 7.25 -11.92 3.25
CA ALA A 80 8.33 -11.04 2.81
C ALA A 80 8.36 -10.93 1.28
N ASP A 81 8.94 -9.85 0.76
CA ASP A 81 9.32 -9.79 -0.66
C ASP A 81 10.24 -10.98 -0.99
N GLY A 82 9.98 -11.62 -2.13
CA GLY A 82 10.64 -12.86 -2.56
C GLY A 82 9.99 -14.15 -2.06
N ALA A 83 9.01 -14.09 -1.16
CA ALA A 83 8.31 -15.28 -0.68
C ALA A 83 7.39 -15.88 -1.76
N CYS A 84 7.42 -17.21 -1.92
CA CYS A 84 6.42 -17.94 -2.69
C CYS A 84 5.09 -17.97 -1.94
N VAL A 85 3.99 -17.69 -2.64
CA VAL A 85 2.64 -17.72 -2.10
C VAL A 85 1.72 -18.56 -2.96
N THR A 86 0.68 -19.11 -2.34
CA THR A 86 -0.42 -19.82 -3.02
C THR A 86 -1.73 -19.03 -2.87
N PRO A 87 -2.77 -19.32 -3.69
CA PRO A 87 -4.08 -18.70 -3.51
C PRO A 87 -4.55 -18.78 -2.05
N GLY A 88 -5.05 -17.67 -1.51
CA GLY A 88 -5.49 -17.54 -0.12
C GLY A 88 -4.40 -17.15 0.88
N THR A 89 -3.13 -17.08 0.48
CA THR A 89 -2.06 -16.63 1.38
C THR A 89 -2.24 -15.15 1.71
N VAL A 90 -2.27 -14.82 3.00
CA VAL A 90 -2.27 -13.44 3.46
C VAL A 90 -0.86 -12.87 3.38
N VAL A 91 -0.71 -11.73 2.71
CA VAL A 91 0.59 -11.07 2.46
C VAL A 91 0.79 -9.86 3.36
N LEU A 92 -0.27 -9.05 3.56
CA LEU A 92 -0.28 -7.88 4.43
C LEU A 92 -1.60 -7.80 5.19
N ARG A 93 -1.55 -7.19 6.37
CA ARG A 93 -2.71 -6.66 7.08
C ARG A 93 -2.53 -5.18 7.33
#